data_AF-W4V8K6-F1
#
_entry.id   AF-W4V8K6-F1
#
_cell.length_a   1.000
_cell.length_b   1.000
_cell.length_c   1.000
_cell.angle_alpha   90.00
_cell.angle_beta   90.00
_cell.angle_gamma   90.00
#
_symmetry.space_group_name_H-M   'P 1'
#
loop_
_entity.id
_entity.type
_entity.pdbx_description
1 polymer ?
#
loop_
_entity_poly.entity_id
_entity_poly.type
_entity_poly.pdbx_seq_one_letter_code
_entity_poly.pdbx_strand_id
1 'polypeptide(L)' 'MTRDIKKIIKQMTLEEKAGLCSGLDAWRTKPVERLGIPSIMMTDGPMG' A
#
# COMPACT_ATOMS: atom_id res chain seq x y z
N MET A 1 -13.16 4.26 13.15
CA MET A 1 -11.94 3.64 13.69
C MET A 1 -10.73 4.38 13.13
N THR A 2 -9.88 4.95 13.98
CA THR A 2 -8.69 5.68 13.54
C THR A 2 -7.54 4.69 13.39
N ARG A 3 -7.00 4.54 12.18
CA ARG A 3 -5.79 3.72 11.96
C ARG A 3 -4.58 4.53 12.41
N ASP A 4 -3.80 4.00 13.34
CA ASP A 4 -2.53 4.62 13.74
C ASP A 4 -1.44 4.32 12.71
N ILE A 5 -1.28 5.25 11.77
CA ILE A 5 -0.34 5.13 10.66
C ILE A 5 1.11 5.04 11.16
N LYS A 6 1.47 5.80 12.21
CA LYS A 6 2.84 5.79 12.75
C LYS A 6 3.17 4.44 13.35
N LYS A 7 2.22 3.80 14.05
CA LYS A 7 2.39 2.44 14.59
C LYS A 7 2.51 1.39 13.50
N ILE A 8 1.79 1.53 12.39
CA ILE A 8 1.89 0.60 11.24
C ILE A 8 3.26 0.74 10.57
N ILE A 9 3.70 1.95 10.25
CA ILE A 9 5.00 2.21 9.60
C ILE A 9 6.17 1.70 10.45
N LYS A 10 6.07 1.79 11.78
CA LYS A 10 7.10 1.25 12.70
C LYS A 10 7.22 -0.28 12.65
N GLN A 11 6.16 -0.98 12.28
CA GLN A 11 6.17 -2.45 12.19
C GLN A 11 6.64 -2.97 10.83
N MET A 12 6.82 -2.09 9.84
CA MET A 12 7.23 -2.46 8.50
C MET A 12 8.73 -2.72 8.40
N THR A 13 9.10 -3.72 7.60
CA THR A 13 10.49 -3.90 7.15
C THR A 13 10.90 -2.81 6.17
N LEU A 14 12.19 -2.76 5.83
CA LEU A 14 12.68 -1.80 4.84
C LEU A 14 12.12 -2.12 3.45
N GLU A 15 12.03 -3.41 3.12
CA GLU A 15 11.52 -3.93 1.84
C GLU A 15 10.03 -3.63 1.67
N GLU A 16 9.23 -3.76 2.74
CA GLU A 16 7.81 -3.39 2.73
C GLU A 16 7.63 -1.88 2.49
N LYS A 17 8.47 -1.04 3.11
CA LYS A 17 8.46 0.42 2.89
C LYS A 17 8.83 0.78 1.47
N ALA A 18 9.94 0.23 0.96
CA ALA A 18 10.39 0.45 -0.41
C ALA A 18 9.35 -0.07 -1.42
N GLY A 19 8.73 -1.21 -1.13
CA GLY A 19 7.70 -1.82 -1.95
C GLY A 19 6.50 -0.90 -2.18
N LEU A 20 6.04 -0.21 -1.13
CA LEU A 20 4.91 0.72 -1.21
C LEU A 20 5.20 2.00 -2.01
N CYS A 21 6.47 2.31 -2.29
CA CYS A 21 6.85 3.41 -3.18
C CYS A 21 6.82 3.02 -4.67
N SER A 22 6.31 1.83 -4.99
CA SER A 22 6.23 1.29 -6.35
C SER A 22 4.92 0.51 -6.56
N GLY A 23 4.44 0.47 -7.80
CA GLY A 23 3.37 -0.44 -8.18
C GLY A 23 3.78 -1.91 -8.01
N LEU A 24 2.82 -2.75 -7.63
CA LEU A 24 2.89 -4.20 -7.85
C LEU A 24 2.84 -4.49 -9.36
N ASP A 25 1.90 -3.83 -10.02
CA ASP A 25 1.73 -3.80 -11.46
C ASP A 25 1.37 -2.37 -11.90
N ALA A 26 1.01 -2.17 -13.17
CA ALA A 26 0.67 -0.85 -13.71
C ALA A 26 -0.52 -0.15 -13.01
N TRP A 27 -1.35 -0.91 -12.29
CA TRP A 27 -2.63 -0.46 -11.74
C TRP A 27 -2.81 -0.80 -10.27
N ARG A 28 -1.88 -1.50 -9.62
CA ARG A 28 -2.05 -1.99 -8.25
C ARG A 28 -0.86 -1.66 -7.37
N THR A 29 -1.10 -1.35 -6.10
CA THR A 29 -0.04 -1.25 -5.09
C THR A 29 0.37 -2.61 -4.54
N LYS A 30 1.58 -2.72 -3.98
CA LYS A 30 2.00 -3.93 -3.27
C LYS A 30 1.28 -4.05 -1.93
N PRO A 31 0.69 -5.21 -1.59
CA PRO A 31 0.06 -5.41 -0.30
C PRO A 31 1.10 -5.62 0.81
N VAL A 32 0.70 -5.40 2.07
CA VAL A 32 1.45 -5.81 3.27
C VAL A 32 0.51 -6.59 4.17
N GLU A 33 0.30 -7.86 3.83
CA GLU A 33 -0.73 -8.75 4.39
C GLU A 33 -0.58 -8.96 5.89
N ARG A 34 0.66 -9.10 6.38
CA ARG A 34 0.97 -9.26 7.82
C ARG A 34 0.49 -8.08 8.66
N LEU A 35 0.41 -6.89 8.07
CA LEU A 35 -0.06 -5.67 8.72
C LEU A 35 -1.50 -5.29 8.33
N GLY A 36 -2.20 -6.17 7.59
CA GLY A 36 -3.57 -5.95 7.15
C GLY A 36 -3.72 -4.82 6.12
N ILE A 37 -2.67 -4.53 5.35
CA ILE A 37 -2.70 -3.51 4.29
C ILE A 37 -3.02 -4.20 2.95
N PRO A 38 -4.20 -3.98 2.36
CA PRO A 38 -4.57 -4.58 1.09
C PRO A 38 -3.85 -3.90 -0.08
N SER A 39 -3.80 -4.58 -1.21
CA SER A 39 -3.46 -3.95 -2.50
C SER A 39 -4.58 -2.99 -2.90
N ILE A 40 -4.20 -1.82 -3.40
CA ILE A 40 -5.12 -0.79 -3.88
C ILE A 40 -5.04 -0.80 -5.41
N MET A 41 -6.18 -0.98 -6.06
CA MET A 41 -6.30 -0.82 -7.51
C MET A 41 -6.55 0.66 -7.85
N MET A 42 -5.86 1.12 -8.86
CA MET A 42 -5.92 2.44 -9.48
C MET A 42 -6.43 2.24 -10.90
N THR A 43 -7.10 3.25 -11.44
CA THR A 43 -7.56 3.27 -12.82
C THR A 43 -7.59 4.73 -13.26
N ASP A 44 -7.49 4.97 -14.57
CA ASP A 44 -7.59 6.31 -15.13
C ASP A 44 -8.94 6.96 -14.79
N GLY A 45 -9.01 8.28 -14.96
CA GLY A 45 -10.28 8.97 -14.92
C GLY A 45 -10.21 10.42 -15.38
N PRO A 46 -10.74 10.69 -16.58
CA PRO A 46 -11.42 11.96 -16.87
C PRO A 46 -12.87 11.76 -17.35
N MET A 47 -13.17 10.63 -18.00
CA MET A 47 -14.51 10.17 -18.42
C MET A 47 -14.53 8.65 -18.34
N GLY A 48 -15.12 8.10 -17.28
CA GLY A 48 -15.00 6.68 -16.88
C GLY A 48 -15.40 5.64 -17.93
#